data_AF-A0A9E5N743-F1
#
_entry.id   AF-A0A9E5N743-F1
#
_cell.length_a   1.000
_cell.length_b   1.000
_cell.length_c   1.000
_cell.angle_alpha   90.00
_cell.angle_beta   90.00
_cell.angle_gamma   90.00
#
_symmetry.space_group_name_H-M   'P 1'
#
loop_
_entity.id
_entity.type
_entity.pdbx_description
1 polymer ?
#
loop_
_entity_poly.entity_id
_entity_poly.type
_entity_poly.pdbx_seq_one_letter_code
_entity_poly.pdbx_strand_id
1 'polypeptide(L)'
;MRAIPARHLKIGGREEFTETAAFELMDGVVITVNSLPFGFDEKMQKALPDPVPPMRPKTDGMGNPIYRDRARKLQETEPDLESAAFKEAEKAQSRRQSAFIIYHGTRLDKSMEWEAEDDGKKPEKFYQAVYDELVAASIGAGRILRLIQAIMTLSNMSKERMDRVADTFLSAAQGAD
;
A
#
# COMPACT_ATOMS: atom_id res chain seq x y z
N MET A 1 12.64 18.24 -4.56
CA MET A 1 13.23 17.32 -3.57
C MET A 1 14.70 17.68 -3.42
N ARG A 2 15.15 17.93 -2.19
CA ARG A 2 16.56 18.24 -1.92
C ARG A 2 17.17 17.05 -1.20
N ALA A 3 18.17 16.41 -1.81
CA ALA A 3 18.86 15.30 -1.19
C ALA A 3 19.57 15.78 0.09
N ILE A 4 19.36 15.08 1.19
CA ILE A 4 20.09 15.29 2.44
C ILE A 4 21.17 14.20 2.49
N PRO A 5 22.42 14.51 2.86
CA PRO A 5 23.49 13.51 2.91
C PRO A 5 23.08 12.31 3.79
N ALA A 6 23.39 11.10 3.31
CA ALA A 6 23.12 9.85 4.01
C ALA A 6 23.65 9.88 5.45
N ARG A 7 22.83 9.43 6.40
CA ARG A 7 23.19 9.40 7.82
C ARG A 7 23.40 7.97 8.27
N HIS A 8 24.49 7.71 8.98
CA HIS A 8 24.67 6.43 9.68
C HIS A 8 23.71 6.40 10.86
N LEU A 9 22.83 5.41 10.90
CA LEU A 9 21.89 5.24 12.01
C LEU A 9 22.07 3.85 12.61
N LYS A 10 22.27 3.82 13.94
CA LYS A 10 22.20 2.60 14.73
C LYS A 10 20.74 2.37 15.09
N ILE A 11 20.10 1.41 14.45
CA ILE A 11 18.74 0.96 14.77
C ILE A 11 18.87 -0.42 15.41
N GLY A 12 18.51 -0.54 16.70
CA GLY A 12 18.54 -1.83 17.41
C GLY A 12 19.93 -2.50 17.50
N GLY A 13 21.02 -1.72 17.47
CA GLY A 13 22.39 -2.24 17.54
C GLY A 13 22.99 -2.71 16.21
N ARG A 14 22.26 -2.60 15.10
CA ARG A 14 22.80 -2.78 13.74
C ARG A 14 22.98 -1.42 13.07
N GLU A 15 24.11 -1.24 12.36
CA GLU A 15 24.31 -0.10 11.49
C GLU A 15 23.56 -0.34 10.18
N GLU A 16 22.45 0.38 10.00
CA GLU A 16 21.73 0.41 8.72
C GLU A 16 22.13 1.70 8.00
N PHE A 17 22.64 1.56 6.76
CA PHE A 17 22.80 2.69 5.86
C PHE A 17 21.42 3.04 5.33
N THR A 18 20.93 4.23 5.68
CA THR A 18 19.65 4.72 5.18
C THR A 18 19.86 6.09 4.55
N GLU A 19 19.53 6.20 3.27
CA GLU A 19 19.49 7.49 2.59
C GLU A 19 18.25 8.24 3.05
N THR A 20 18.37 9.55 3.23
CA THR A 20 17.26 10.41 3.67
C THR A 20 17.12 11.60 2.74
N ALA A 21 15.91 12.03 2.45
CA ALA A 21 15.65 13.23 1.66
C ALA A 21 14.56 14.08 2.31
N ALA A 22 14.70 15.41 2.20
CA ALA A 22 13.61 16.31 2.53
C ALA A 22 12.62 16.36 1.37
N PHE A 23 11.37 16.11 1.71
CA PHE A 23 10.22 16.19 0.83
C PHE A 23 9.30 17.31 1.33
N GLU A 24 9.11 18.34 0.51
CA GLU A 24 8.20 19.45 0.81
C GLU A 24 6.80 19.10 0.31
N LEU A 25 5.84 19.11 1.24
CA LEU A 25 4.42 19.07 0.95
C LEU A 25 3.97 20.42 0.36
N MET A 26 2.84 20.43 -0.35
CA MET A 26 2.35 21.63 -1.07
C MET A 26 2.05 22.85 -0.16
N ASP A 27 1.94 22.65 1.15
CA ASP A 27 1.69 23.67 2.17
C ASP A 27 2.98 24.16 2.86
N GLY A 28 4.15 23.77 2.36
CA GLY A 28 5.45 24.16 2.92
C GLY A 28 5.89 23.31 4.11
N VAL A 29 5.11 22.28 4.49
CA VAL A 29 5.53 21.30 5.50
C VAL A 29 6.61 20.41 4.90
N VAL A 30 7.78 20.33 5.54
CA VAL A 30 8.88 19.49 5.08
C VAL A 30 8.93 18.23 5.91
N ILE A 31 8.76 17.08 5.25
CA ILE A 31 8.88 15.75 5.83
C ILE A 31 10.22 15.15 5.39
N THR A 32 10.92 14.50 6.31
CA THR A 32 12.10 13.70 6.01
C THR A 32 11.65 12.28 5.65
N VAL A 33 11.88 11.87 4.41
CA VAL A 33 11.68 10.49 3.98
C VAL A 33 12.99 9.73 4.01
N ASN A 34 12.92 8.43 4.25
CA ASN A 34 14.04 7.52 4.27
C ASN A 34 13.86 6.37 3.27
N SER A 35 14.98 5.84 2.78
CA SER A 35 14.95 4.65 1.94
C SER A 35 14.39 3.45 2.71
N LEU A 36 13.67 2.60 2.00
CA LEU A 36 13.14 1.34 2.50
C LEU A 36 14.23 0.26 2.39
N PRO A 37 14.31 -0.67 3.35
CA PRO A 37 15.32 -1.71 3.36
C PRO A 37 15.11 -2.71 2.21
N PHE A 38 16.17 -3.41 1.82
CA PHE A 38 16.05 -4.53 0.88
C PHE A 38 15.09 -5.60 1.43
N GLY A 39 14.26 -6.19 0.55
CA GLY A 39 13.22 -7.15 0.95
C GLY A 39 12.00 -6.53 1.63
N PHE A 40 11.84 -5.20 1.56
CA PHE A 40 10.66 -4.51 2.08
C PHE A 40 9.35 -5.08 1.51
N ASP A 41 9.36 -5.44 0.23
CA ASP A 41 8.21 -6.02 -0.47
C ASP A 41 7.74 -7.33 0.16
N GLU A 42 8.66 -8.22 0.52
CA GLU A 42 8.34 -9.49 1.17
C GLU A 42 7.79 -9.26 2.58
N LYS A 43 8.37 -8.30 3.32
CA LYS A 43 7.87 -7.91 4.64
C LYS A 43 6.46 -7.33 4.56
N MET A 44 6.21 -6.46 3.58
CA MET A 44 4.90 -5.87 3.34
C MET A 44 3.89 -6.96 3.00
N GLN A 45 4.19 -7.85 2.05
CA GLN A 45 3.29 -8.92 1.66
C GLN A 45 3.01 -9.93 2.78
N LYS A 46 3.99 -10.18 3.66
CA LYS A 46 3.79 -11.01 4.85
C LYS A 46 2.88 -10.35 5.89
N ALA A 47 3.02 -9.03 6.08
CA ALA A 47 2.21 -8.28 7.05
C ALA A 47 0.80 -7.96 6.52
N LEU A 48 0.70 -7.70 5.21
CA LEU A 48 -0.48 -7.27 4.49
C LEU A 48 -0.62 -8.13 3.23
N PRO A 49 -1.11 -9.38 3.35
CA PRO A 49 -1.34 -10.24 2.21
C PRO A 49 -2.46 -9.69 1.34
N ASP A 50 -2.33 -9.84 0.02
CA ASP A 50 -3.36 -9.41 -0.92
C ASP A 50 -4.69 -10.16 -0.68
N PRO A 51 -5.85 -9.48 -0.84
CA PRO A 51 -7.14 -10.11 -0.66
C PRO A 51 -7.33 -11.24 -1.68
N VAL A 52 -7.97 -12.32 -1.25
CA VAL A 52 -8.29 -13.45 -2.12
C VAL A 52 -9.65 -13.20 -2.76
N PRO A 53 -9.76 -13.21 -4.09
CA PRO A 53 -11.04 -13.04 -4.76
C PRO A 53 -11.98 -14.22 -4.47
N PRO A 54 -13.29 -13.97 -4.29
CA PRO A 54 -14.26 -15.05 -4.17
C PRO A 54 -14.32 -15.84 -5.47
N MET A 55 -14.65 -17.12 -5.38
CA MET A 55 -14.79 -17.99 -6.54
C MET A 55 -16.23 -17.97 -7.02
N ARG A 56 -16.46 -17.73 -8.32
CA ARG A 56 -17.78 -17.86 -8.96
C ARG A 56 -17.82 -19.03 -9.95
N PRO A 57 -19.01 -19.63 -10.18
CA PRO A 57 -19.18 -20.61 -11.25
C PRO A 57 -18.78 -20.04 -12.60
N LYS A 58 -18.05 -20.82 -13.41
CA LYS A 58 -17.94 -20.48 -14.84
C LYS A 58 -19.30 -20.64 -15.49
N THR A 59 -19.60 -19.72 -16.40
CA THR A 59 -20.84 -19.71 -17.17
C THR A 59 -20.57 -19.99 -18.64
N ASP A 60 -21.52 -20.65 -19.30
CA ASP A 60 -21.51 -20.82 -20.75
C ASP A 60 -21.82 -19.49 -21.47
N GLY A 61 -21.78 -19.49 -22.82
CA GLY A 61 -22.09 -18.31 -23.63
C GLY A 61 -23.53 -17.79 -23.50
N MET A 62 -24.40 -18.49 -22.75
CA MET A 62 -25.77 -18.08 -22.43
C MET A 62 -25.93 -17.68 -20.95
N GLY A 63 -24.85 -17.67 -20.16
CA GLY A 63 -24.86 -17.30 -18.75
C GLY A 63 -25.22 -18.43 -17.79
N ASN A 64 -25.36 -19.67 -18.24
CA ASN A 64 -25.68 -20.80 -17.37
C ASN A 64 -24.42 -21.42 -16.76
N PRO A 65 -24.44 -21.84 -15.48
CA PRO A 65 -23.29 -22.48 -14.87
C PRO A 65 -22.89 -23.78 -15.58
N ILE A 66 -21.59 -24.01 -15.75
CA ILE A 66 -21.06 -25.24 -16.37
C ILE A 66 -20.95 -26.34 -15.29
N TYR A 67 -21.68 -27.44 -15.49
CA TYR A 67 -21.74 -28.57 -14.56
C TYR A 67 -21.06 -29.82 -15.13
N ARG A 68 -20.30 -30.54 -14.28
CA ARG A 68 -19.51 -31.72 -14.68
C ARG A 68 -20.39 -32.97 -14.84
N ASP A 69 -21.53 -33.02 -14.17
CA ASP A 69 -22.38 -34.22 -14.12
C ASP A 69 -23.87 -33.93 -13.97
N ARG A 70 -24.70 -34.99 -14.11
CA ARG A 70 -26.15 -34.96 -13.84
C ARG A 70 -26.49 -34.64 -12.37
N ALA A 71 -25.52 -34.74 -11.46
CA ALA A 71 -25.67 -34.36 -10.06
C ALA A 71 -25.46 -32.86 -9.81
N ARG A 72 -25.29 -32.05 -10.88
CA ARG A 72 -25.08 -30.59 -10.83
C ARG A 72 -23.85 -30.18 -10.01
N LYS A 73 -22.79 -31.00 -10.00
CA LYS A 73 -21.50 -30.55 -9.46
C LYS A 73 -20.89 -29.53 -10.41
N LEU A 74 -20.58 -28.33 -9.90
CA LEU A 74 -19.90 -27.28 -10.66
C LEU A 74 -18.59 -27.82 -11.23
N GLN A 75 -18.42 -27.68 -12.54
CA GLN A 75 -17.27 -28.24 -13.24
C GLN A 75 -16.02 -27.39 -13.06
N GLU A 76 -16.23 -26.07 -13.09
CA GLU A 76 -15.16 -25.08 -13.08
C GLU A 76 -15.65 -23.83 -12.35
N THR A 77 -14.78 -23.29 -11.51
CA THR A 77 -14.95 -21.99 -10.86
C THR A 77 -13.83 -21.07 -11.30
N GLU A 78 -14.11 -19.78 -11.41
CA GLU A 78 -13.12 -18.74 -11.69
C GLU A 78 -13.14 -17.65 -10.63
N PRO A 79 -12.02 -16.94 -10.40
CA PRO A 79 -11.99 -15.76 -9.54
C PRO A 79 -12.96 -14.68 -10.01
N ASP A 80 -13.75 -14.14 -9.09
CA ASP A 80 -14.62 -13.00 -9.33
C ASP A 80 -13.95 -11.70 -8.90
N LEU A 81 -13.17 -11.13 -9.82
CA LEU A 81 -12.49 -9.84 -9.63
C LEU A 81 -13.46 -8.65 -9.65
N GLU A 82 -14.68 -8.85 -10.17
CA GLU A 82 -15.67 -7.78 -10.31
C GLU A 82 -16.58 -7.65 -9.08
N SER A 83 -16.52 -8.62 -8.17
CA SER A 83 -17.28 -8.63 -6.92
C SER A 83 -17.08 -7.33 -6.13
N ALA A 84 -18.19 -6.69 -5.75
CA ALA A 84 -18.16 -5.46 -4.95
C ALA A 84 -17.36 -5.63 -3.64
N ALA A 85 -17.52 -6.78 -2.98
CA ALA A 85 -16.79 -7.09 -1.75
C ALA A 85 -15.28 -7.26 -1.99
N PHE A 86 -14.90 -7.82 -3.14
CA PHE A 86 -13.49 -7.95 -3.50
C PHE A 86 -12.87 -6.58 -3.83
N LYS A 87 -13.55 -5.76 -4.63
CA LYS A 87 -13.11 -4.39 -4.93
C LYS A 87 -12.97 -3.52 -3.67
N GLU A 88 -13.88 -3.68 -2.72
CA GLU A 88 -13.78 -2.98 -1.43
C GLU A 88 -12.56 -3.47 -0.62
N ALA A 89 -12.34 -4.79 -0.59
CA ALA A 89 -11.16 -5.37 0.06
C ALA A 89 -9.85 -4.90 -0.60
N GLU A 90 -9.77 -4.81 -1.93
CA GLU A 90 -8.62 -4.27 -2.66
C GLU A 90 -8.37 -2.79 -2.34
N LYS A 91 -9.44 -1.98 -2.27
CA LYS A 91 -9.33 -0.57 -1.86
C LYS A 91 -8.79 -0.44 -0.44
N ALA A 92 -9.33 -1.20 0.51
CA ALA A 92 -8.84 -1.21 1.89
C ALA A 92 -7.38 -1.67 1.96
N GLN A 93 -7.02 -2.69 1.19
CA GLN A 93 -5.66 -3.19 1.12
C GLN A 93 -4.68 -2.15 0.56
N SER A 94 -5.05 -1.46 -0.51
CA SER A 94 -4.24 -0.41 -1.12
C SER A 94 -3.95 0.73 -0.13
N ARG A 95 -4.95 1.11 0.67
CA ARG A 95 -4.78 2.11 1.75
C ARG A 95 -3.79 1.65 2.81
N ARG A 96 -3.90 0.40 3.26
CA ARG A 96 -2.99 -0.18 4.26
C ARG A 96 -1.57 -0.31 3.74
N GLN A 97 -1.38 -0.76 2.49
CA GLN A 97 -0.05 -0.83 1.87
C GLN A 97 0.57 0.57 1.70
N SER A 98 -0.25 1.56 1.36
CA SER A 98 0.18 2.96 1.28
C SER A 98 0.67 3.48 2.64
N ALA A 99 -0.12 3.24 3.70
CA ALA A 99 0.25 3.58 5.06
C ALA A 99 1.49 2.81 5.54
N PHE A 100 1.64 1.54 5.16
CA PHE A 100 2.83 0.74 5.43
C PHE A 100 4.09 1.39 4.84
N ILE A 101 4.05 1.76 3.56
CA ILE A 101 5.16 2.44 2.89
C ILE A 101 5.48 3.76 3.58
N ILE A 102 4.47 4.58 3.87
CA ILE A 102 4.66 5.90 4.48
C ILE A 102 5.23 5.76 5.88
N TYR A 103 4.62 4.95 6.74
CA TYR A 103 5.08 4.74 8.11
C TYR A 103 6.56 4.33 8.18
N HIS A 104 6.96 3.33 7.39
CA HIS A 104 8.36 2.89 7.36
C HIS A 104 9.29 3.87 6.66
N GLY A 105 8.78 4.63 5.69
CA GLY A 105 9.50 5.65 4.95
C GLY A 105 9.63 6.98 5.69
N THR A 106 8.89 7.20 6.79
CA THR A 106 8.97 8.42 7.61
C THR A 106 9.33 8.15 9.07
N ARG A 107 9.57 6.89 9.47
CA ARG A 107 9.90 6.50 10.86
C ARG A 107 11.09 7.22 11.48
N LEU A 108 11.97 7.80 10.65
CA LEU A 108 13.16 8.53 11.08
C LEU A 108 12.95 10.06 11.13
N ASP A 109 11.80 10.54 10.69
CA ASP A 109 11.43 11.94 10.81
C ASP A 109 11.01 12.25 12.25
N LYS A 110 11.67 13.24 12.85
CA LYS A 110 11.37 13.68 14.22
C LYS A 110 10.19 14.65 14.30
N SER A 111 9.77 15.20 13.16
CA SER A 111 8.61 16.08 13.08
C SER A 111 7.31 15.31 12.85
N MET A 112 7.40 14.01 12.55
CA MET A 112 6.25 13.15 12.36
C MET A 112 6.03 12.30 13.61
N GLU A 113 4.86 12.44 14.20
CA GLU A 113 4.41 11.65 15.34
C GLU A 113 3.14 10.91 14.91
N TRP A 114 3.05 9.64 15.27
CA TRP A 114 1.91 8.78 14.98
C TRP A 114 1.16 8.47 16.26
N GLU A 115 -0.16 8.65 16.26
CA GLU A 115 -1.02 8.29 17.38
C GLU A 115 -1.36 6.79 17.39
N ALA A 116 -1.28 6.14 16.23
CA ALA A 116 -1.52 4.72 16.08
C ALA A 116 -0.53 3.89 16.91
N GLU A 117 -1.08 2.97 17.70
CA GLU A 117 -0.31 2.03 18.50
C GLU A 117 -0.14 0.69 17.76
N ASP A 118 1.10 0.24 17.58
CA ASP A 118 1.40 -1.08 17.01
C ASP A 118 1.33 -2.15 18.11
N ASP A 119 0.23 -2.91 18.13
CA ASP A 119 0.03 -4.04 19.06
C ASP A 119 0.77 -5.33 18.63
N GLY A 120 1.40 -5.33 17.45
CA GLY A 120 2.12 -6.45 16.85
C GLY A 120 1.26 -7.67 16.47
N LYS A 121 -0.06 -7.64 16.72
CA LYS A 121 -0.97 -8.76 16.51
C LYS A 121 -1.82 -8.58 15.27
N LYS A 122 -2.17 -7.33 14.94
CA LYS A 122 -3.06 -7.00 13.81
C LYS A 122 -2.45 -5.89 12.94
N PRO A 123 -1.42 -6.21 12.13
CA PRO A 123 -0.79 -5.25 11.25
C PRO A 123 -1.81 -4.49 10.38
N GLU A 124 -2.84 -5.18 9.89
CA GLU A 124 -3.90 -4.59 9.07
C GLU A 124 -4.68 -3.47 9.76
N LYS A 125 -4.85 -3.56 11.09
CA LYS A 125 -5.53 -2.52 11.88
C LYS A 125 -4.61 -1.35 12.14
N PHE A 126 -3.35 -1.63 12.48
CA PHE A 126 -2.34 -0.60 12.70
C PHE A 126 -2.17 0.28 11.45
N TYR A 127 -1.94 -0.33 10.28
CA TYR A 127 -1.78 0.45 9.04
C TYR A 127 -3.08 1.10 8.56
N GLN A 128 -4.24 0.60 8.97
CA GLN A 128 -5.49 1.34 8.75
C GLN A 128 -5.55 2.61 9.61
N ALA A 129 -5.17 2.53 10.89
CA ALA A 129 -5.13 3.70 11.78
C ALA A 129 -4.15 4.77 11.29
N VAL A 130 -2.95 4.36 10.86
CA VAL A 130 -1.97 5.25 10.22
C VAL A 130 -2.56 5.94 8.98
N TYR A 131 -3.30 5.20 8.14
CA TYR A 131 -3.99 5.80 6.99
C TYR A 131 -5.05 6.81 7.42
N ASP A 132 -5.84 6.48 8.43
CA ASP A 132 -6.91 7.34 8.93
C ASP A 132 -6.35 8.63 9.55
N GLU A 133 -5.18 8.57 10.20
CA GLU A 133 -4.44 9.76 10.67
C GLU A 133 -3.98 10.66 9.52
N LEU A 134 -3.45 10.09 8.43
CA LEU A 134 -3.09 10.87 7.24
C LEU A 134 -4.31 11.60 6.68
N VAL A 135 -5.46 10.92 6.62
CA VAL A 135 -6.72 11.53 6.16
C VAL A 135 -7.21 12.61 7.12
N ALA A 136 -7.14 12.36 8.43
CA ALA A 136 -7.52 13.33 9.47
C ALA A 136 -6.64 14.59 9.43
N ALA A 137 -5.36 14.44 9.10
CA ALA A 137 -4.42 15.53 8.84
C ALA A 137 -4.66 16.23 7.49
N SER A 138 -5.75 15.93 6.79
CA SER A 138 -6.09 16.49 5.47
C SER A 138 -5.04 16.19 4.38
N ILE A 139 -4.27 15.11 4.53
CA ILE A 139 -3.34 14.64 3.51
C ILE A 139 -4.14 13.83 2.49
N GLY A 140 -4.64 14.51 1.46
CA GLY A 140 -5.43 13.89 0.40
C GLY A 140 -4.65 12.86 -0.43
N ALA A 141 -5.37 12.02 -1.19
CA ALA A 141 -4.81 10.91 -1.97
C ALA A 141 -3.67 11.32 -2.91
N GLY A 142 -3.74 12.49 -3.55
CA GLY A 142 -2.67 12.99 -4.40
C GLY A 142 -1.37 13.30 -3.64
N ARG A 143 -1.46 13.76 -2.38
CA ARG A 143 -0.29 14.00 -1.52
C ARG A 143 0.30 12.68 -1.02
N ILE A 144 -0.57 11.74 -0.61
CA ILE A 144 -0.19 10.37 -0.25
C ILE A 144 0.59 9.71 -1.40
N LEU A 145 0.07 9.77 -2.61
CA LEU A 145 0.73 9.20 -3.79
C LEU A 145 2.12 9.81 -4.04
N ARG A 146 2.24 11.14 -3.95
CA ARG A 146 3.54 11.81 -4.13
C ARG A 146 4.55 11.43 -3.04
N LEU A 147 4.09 11.27 -1.80
CA LEU A 147 4.95 10.82 -0.71
C LEU A 147 5.45 9.39 -0.94
N ILE A 148 4.57 8.49 -1.39
CA ILE A 148 4.94 7.12 -1.77
C ILE A 148 5.94 7.14 -2.92
N GLN A 149 5.69 7.91 -3.99
CA GLN A 149 6.62 8.05 -5.11
C GLN A 149 7.99 8.56 -4.66
N ALA A 150 8.02 9.53 -3.73
CA ALA A 150 9.25 10.03 -3.16
C ALA A 150 10.03 8.95 -2.40
N ILE A 151 9.35 8.19 -1.53
CA ILE A 151 9.93 7.08 -0.78
C ILE A 151 10.44 5.99 -1.73
N MET A 152 9.65 5.61 -2.73
CA MET A 152 10.02 4.58 -3.71
C MET A 152 11.21 4.98 -4.58
N THR A 153 11.24 6.24 -5.03
CA THR A 153 12.37 6.79 -5.80
C THR A 153 13.65 6.77 -4.97
N LEU A 154 13.57 7.20 -3.70
CA LEU A 154 14.70 7.16 -2.76
C LEU A 154 15.16 5.73 -2.44
N SER A 155 14.23 4.77 -2.46
CA SER A 155 14.51 3.36 -2.18
C SER A 155 15.08 2.62 -3.40
N ASN A 156 15.25 3.29 -4.54
CA ASN A 156 15.61 2.69 -5.83
C ASN A 156 14.73 1.48 -6.19
N MET A 157 13.46 1.50 -5.76
CA MET A 157 12.51 0.46 -6.11
C MET A 157 12.14 0.63 -7.58
N SER A 158 12.17 -0.48 -8.34
CA SER A 158 12.13 -0.44 -9.80
C SER A 158 10.91 0.32 -10.34
N LYS A 159 11.15 1.05 -11.44
CA LYS A 159 10.17 1.89 -12.16
C LYS A 159 8.83 1.19 -12.41
N GLU A 160 8.85 -0.12 -12.68
CA GLU A 160 7.68 -0.97 -12.96
C GLU A 160 6.69 -1.12 -11.79
N ARG A 161 7.11 -0.87 -10.54
CA ARG A 161 6.19 -0.81 -9.39
C ARG A 161 5.62 0.59 -9.18
N MET A 162 6.37 1.64 -9.48
CA MET A 162 5.87 3.03 -9.42
C MET A 162 4.71 3.22 -10.40
N ASP A 163 4.83 2.64 -11.60
CA ASP A 163 3.79 2.69 -12.62
C ASP A 163 2.50 1.97 -12.16
N ARG A 164 2.62 0.79 -11.50
CA ARG A 164 1.46 0.07 -10.94
C ARG A 164 0.75 0.81 -9.80
N VAL A 165 1.48 1.44 -8.89
CA VAL A 165 0.89 2.23 -7.80
C VAL A 165 0.20 3.48 -8.36
N ALA A 166 0.81 4.14 -9.35
CA ALA A 166 0.22 5.31 -10.00
C ALA A 166 -1.10 4.95 -10.71
N ASP A 167 -1.15 3.83 -11.42
CA ASP A 167 -2.37 3.36 -12.09
C ASP A 167 -3.50 3.08 -11.09
N THR A 168 -3.23 2.42 -9.96
CA THR A 168 -4.25 2.14 -8.93
C THR A 168 -4.82 3.42 -8.32
N PHE A 169 -3.97 4.42 -8.03
CA PHE A 169 -4.41 5.69 -7.45
C PHE A 169 -5.16 6.58 -8.46
N LEU A 170 -4.72 6.63 -9.72
CA LEU A 170 -5.39 7.41 -10.76
C LEU A 170 -6.75 6.81 -11.15
N SER A 171 -6.85 5.48 -11.18
CA SER A 171 -8.11 4.77 -11.43
C SER A 171 -9.14 5.03 -10.31
N ALA A 172 -8.68 5.13 -9.05
CA ALA A 172 -9.54 5.45 -7.91
C ALA A 172 -10.04 6.90 -7.91
N ALA A 173 -9.31 7.83 -8.53
CA ALA A 173 -9.72 9.23 -8.66
C ALA A 173 -10.69 9.47 -9.84
N GLN A 174 -10.66 8.62 -10.87
CA GLN A 174 -11.53 8.71 -12.04
C GLN A 174 -12.87 7.99 -11.90
N GLY A 175 -13.03 7.13 -10.89
CA GLY A 175 -14.30 6.45 -10.57
C GLY A 175 -15.14 7.16 -9.49
N ALA A 176 -14.90 8.46 -9.26
CA ALA A 176 -15.57 9.27 -8.25
C ALA A 176 -16.60 10.27 -8.82
N ASP A 177 -17.05 10.04 -10.06
CA ASP A 177 -18.22 10.71 -10.68
C ASP A 177 -19.47 9.83 -10.60
#